data_AF-A0A1F8WJZ4-F1
#
_entry.id   AF-A0A1F8WJZ4-F1
#
_cell.length_a   1.000
_cell.length_b   1.000
_cell.length_c   1.000
_cell.angle_alpha   90.00
_cell.angle_beta   90.00
_cell.angle_gamma   90.00
#
_symmetry.space_group_name_H-M   'P 1'
#
loop_
_entity.id
_entity.type
_entity.pdbx_description
1 polymer ?
#
loop_
_entity_poly.entity_id
_entity_poly.type
_entity_poly.pdbx_seq_one_letter_code
_entity_poly.pdbx_strand_id
1 'polypeptide(L)' 'MINEDVIIFLNTPLIAQESGGKTQTTIHKIKAKVLKEEGGGFVLQVKSLGNDKGWQEAPASLKEIFLPTHKIDFAALL' A
#
# COMPACT_ATOMS: atom_id res chain seq x y z
N MET A 1 19.44 1.20 7.75
CA MET A 1 18.17 1.80 7.31
C MET A 1 17.88 1.25 5.93
N ILE A 2 16.83 0.45 5.78
CA ILE A 2 16.38 -0.04 4.47
C ILE A 2 15.65 1.14 3.83
N ASN A 3 16.21 1.67 2.75
CA ASN A 3 15.76 2.91 2.11
C ASN A 3 15.29 2.60 0.69
N GLU A 4 14.54 1.50 0.55
CA GLU A 4 14.22 0.88 -0.72
C GLU A 4 12.79 1.20 -1.13
N ASP A 5 12.63 1.56 -2.40
CA ASP A 5 11.33 1.67 -3.03
C ASP A 5 10.86 0.27 -3.43
N VAL A 6 9.61 -0.04 -3.10
CA VAL A 6 9.01 -1.35 -3.33
C VAL A 6 7.64 -1.23 -3.99
N ILE A 7 7.32 -2.21 -4.83
CA ILE A 7 5.95 -2.56 -5.17
C ILE A 7 5.55 -3.75 -4.31
N ILE A 8 4.45 -3.60 -3.59
CA ILE A 8 3.86 -4.67 -2.77
C ILE A 8 2.53 -5.06 -3.39
N PHE A 9 2.32 -6.36 -3.60
CA PHE A 9 1.06 -6.96 -4.00
C PHE A 9 0.37 -7.55 -2.78
N LEU A 10 -0.92 -7.28 -2.65
CA LEU A 10 -1.71 -7.68 -1.51
C LEU A 10 -2.46 -8.98 -1.83
N ASN A 11 -2.42 -9.94 -0.90
CA ASN A 11 -3.19 -11.17 -1.05
C ASN A 11 -4.70 -10.95 -0.82
N THR A 12 -5.05 -9.89 -0.09
CA THR A 12 -6.42 -9.45 0.17
C THR A 12 -6.54 -8.00 -0.27
N PRO A 13 -7.41 -7.69 -1.26
CA PRO A 13 -7.61 -6.31 -1.68
C PRO A 13 -8.13 -5.45 -0.52
N LEU A 14 -7.60 -4.24 -0.38
CA LEU A 14 -8.15 -3.24 0.54
C LEU A 14 -9.26 -2.46 -0.15
N ILE A 15 -10.31 -2.11 0.58
CA ILE A 15 -11.40 -1.28 0.04
C ILE A 15 -11.20 0.13 0.56
N ALA A 16 -10.88 1.06 -0.35
CA ALA A 16 -10.92 2.49 -0.05
C ALA A 16 -12.29 3.05 -0.39
N GLN A 17 -12.88 3.78 0.56
CA GLN A 17 -14.11 4.55 0.37
C GLN A 17 -13.77 6.04 0.44
N GLU A 18 -14.21 6.80 -0.56
CA GLU A 18 -14.17 8.26 -0.48
C GLU A 18 -15.30 8.77 0.42
N SER A 19 -14.96 9.72 1.30
CA SER A 19 -15.89 10.37 2.22
C SER A 19 -16.94 11.14 1.41
N GLY A 20 -18.17 10.64 1.36
CA GLY A 20 -19.24 11.18 0.50
C GLY A 20 -20.04 10.12 -0.26
N GLY A 21 -19.54 8.88 -0.32
CA GLY A 21 -20.35 7.69 -0.58
C GLY A 21 -20.90 7.54 -2.00
N LYS A 22 -20.18 6.74 -2.82
CA LYS A 22 -20.74 5.78 -3.80
C LYS A 22 -19.63 4.99 -4.49
N THR A 23 -18.44 5.57 -4.63
CA THR A 23 -17.30 4.92 -5.28
C THR A 23 -16.48 4.13 -4.26
N GLN A 24 -16.47 2.81 -4.43
CA GLN A 24 -15.54 1.91 -3.75
C GLN A 24 -14.42 1.58 -4.73
N THR A 25 -13.17 1.75 -4.28
CA THR A 25 -12.01 1.37 -5.06
C THR A 25 -11.27 0.25 -4.34
N THR A 26 -11.07 -0.87 -5.02
CA THR A 26 -10.22 -1.94 -4.52
C THR A 26 -8.76 -1.57 -4.74
N ILE A 27 -7.89 -1.90 -3.79
CA ILE A 27 -6.44 -1.71 -3.87
C ILE A 27 -5.82 -3.09 -3.81
N HIS A 28 -5.10 -3.45 -4.87
CA HIS A 28 -4.42 -4.74 -5.01
C HIS A 28 -2.92 -4.62 -4.81
N LYS A 29 -2.37 -3.43 -4.98
CA LYS A 29 -0.92 -3.19 -4.94
C LYS A 29 -0.59 -1.79 -4.42
N ILE A 30 0.57 -1.66 -3.80
CA ILE A 30 1.04 -0.45 -3.14
C ILE A 30 2.46 -0.16 -3.62
N LYS A 31 2.71 1.05 -4.10
CA LYS A 31 4.07 1.58 -4.28
C LYS A 31 4.42 2.38 -3.05
N ALA A 32 5.46 1.95 -2.35
CA ALA A 32 5.85 2.57 -1.11
C ALA A 32 7.36 2.49 -0.91
N LYS A 33 7.82 3.27 0.05
CA LYS A 33 9.16 3.17 0.60
C LYS A 33 9.08 2.49 1.96
N VAL A 34 9.88 1.46 2.18
CA VAL A 34 9.94 0.82 3.50
C VAL A 34 10.67 1.77 4.46
N LEU A 35 10.05 2.10 5.59
CA LEU A 35 10.66 2.94 6.62
C LEU A 35 11.33 2.09 7.70
N LYS A 36 10.60 1.07 8.20
CA LYS A 36 11.07 0.14 9.21
C LYS A 36 10.23 -1.14 9.22
N GLU A 37 10.80 -2.19 9.79
CA GLU A 37 10.08 -3.42 10.15
C GLU A 37 9.66 -3.34 11.61
N GLU A 38 8.42 -3.70 11.92
CA GLU A 38 7.87 -3.69 13.28
C GLU A 38 6.81 -4.76 13.44
N GLY A 39 6.84 -5.54 14.54
CA GLY A 39 5.72 -6.40 14.96
C GLY A 39 5.19 -7.37 13.89
N GLY A 40 6.05 -7.92 13.02
CA GLY A 40 5.64 -8.82 11.94
C GLY A 40 5.01 -8.11 10.73
N GLY A 41 5.33 -6.85 10.50
CA GLY A 41 4.93 -6.07 9.34
C GLY A 41 5.93 -4.97 9.02
N PHE A 42 5.56 -4.10 8.08
CA PHE A 42 6.38 -2.99 7.64
C PHE A 42 5.62 -1.68 7.82
N VAL A 43 6.30 -0.67 8.34
CA VAL A 43 5.84 0.71 8.24
C VAL A 43 6.33 1.25 6.91
N LEU A 44 5.38 1.71 6.11
CA LEU A 44 5.56 2.08 4.72
C LEU A 44 5.17 3.54 4.52
N GLN A 45 6.03 4.29 3.83
CA GLN A 45 5.64 5.58 3.27
C GLN A 45 5.03 5.35 1.88
N VAL A 46 3.71 5.50 1.77
CA VAL A 46 2.99 5.22 0.53
C VAL A 46 3.15 6.36 -0.47
N LYS A 47 3.54 6.01 -1.70
CA LYS A 47 3.63 6.93 -2.83
C LYS A 47 2.39 6.85 -3.72
N SER A 48 1.97 5.63 -4.08
CA SER A 48 0.77 5.39 -4.89
C SER A 48 0.10 4.07 -4.56
N LEU A 49 -1.21 4.03 -4.79
CA LEU A 49 -2.07 2.87 -4.63
C LEU A 49 -2.49 2.38 -6.02
N GLY A 50 -2.54 1.07 -6.22
CA GLY A 50 -2.82 0.49 -7.52
C GLY A 50 -3.92 -0.56 -7.48
N ASN A 51 -4.65 -0.62 -8.59
CA ASN A 51 -5.70 -1.60 -8.85
C ASN A 51 -5.64 -2.07 -10.32
N ASP A 52 -6.69 -2.74 -10.79
CA ASP A 52 -6.78 -3.25 -12.16
C ASP A 52 -6.82 -2.14 -13.23
N LYS A 53 -7.21 -0.92 -12.84
CA LYS A 53 -7.31 0.25 -13.73
C LYS A 53 -6.01 1.06 -13.80
N GLY A 54 -5.04 0.79 -12.93
CA GLY A 54 -3.74 1.48 -12.93
C GLY A 54 -3.30 1.94 -11.53
N TRP A 55 -2.40 2.92 -11.51
CA TRP A 55 -1.88 3.55 -10.29
C TRP A 55 -2.51 4.91 -10.07
N GLN A 56 -2.79 5.24 -8.81
CA GLN A 56 -3.30 6.52 -8.36
C GLN A 56 -2.41 7.02 -7.22
N GLU A 57 -2.19 8.33 -7.13
CA GLU A 57 -1.48 8.91 -5.98
C GLU A 57 -2.20 8.57 -4.68
N ALA A 58 -1.41 8.29 -3.63
CA ALA A 58 -2.00 8.04 -2.32
C ALA A 58 -2.59 9.34 -1.76
N PRO A 59 -3.80 9.30 -1.17
CA PRO A 59 -4.38 10.47 -0.52
C PRO A 59 -3.49 10.90 0.66
N ALA A 60 -3.54 12.17 1.02
CA ALA A 60 -2.71 12.73 2.08
C ALA A 60 -2.85 11.99 3.44
N SER A 61 -4.03 11.40 3.69
CA SER A 61 -4.34 10.59 4.87
C SER A 61 -3.66 9.22 4.91
N LEU A 62 -3.10 8.74 3.79
CA LEU A 62 -2.47 7.42 3.66
C LEU A 62 -0.97 7.50 3.37
N LYS A 63 -0.31 8.64 3.66
CA LYS A 63 1.14 8.80 3.42
C LYS A 63 2.01 7.82 4.20
N GLU A 64 1.53 7.34 5.35
CA GLU A 64 2.23 6.34 6.16
C GLU A 64 1.23 5.28 6.62
N ILE A 65 1.55 4.01 6.39
CA ILE A 65 0.71 2.88 6.81
C ILE A 65 1.57 1.80 7.45
N PHE A 66 0.97 1.05 8.37
CA PHE A 66 1.49 -0.25 8.78
C PHE A 66 0.86 -1.34 7.91
N LEU A 67 1.69 -2.16 7.26
CA LEU A 67 1.26 -3.31 6.48
C LEU A 67 1.75 -4.61 7.12
N PRO A 68 0.85 -5.45 7.67
CA PRO A 68 1.23 -6.75 8.19
C PRO A 68 1.77 -7.68 7.09
N THR A 69 2.80 -8.49 7.40
CA THR A 69 3.38 -9.46 6.45
C THR A 69 2.35 -10.44 5.89
N HIS A 70 1.40 -10.90 6.70
CA HIS A 70 0.35 -11.82 6.26
C HIS A 70 -0.63 -11.22 5.22
N LYS A 71 -0.56 -9.92 4.95
CA LYS A 71 -1.31 -9.26 3.87
C LYS A 71 -0.52 -9.16 2.56
N ILE A 72 0.78 -9.45 2.60
CA ILE A 72 1.68 -9.36 1.47
C ILE A 72 1.68 -10.71 0.76
N ASP A 73 1.34 -10.71 -0.52
CA ASP A 73 1.51 -11.87 -1.40
C ASP A 73 2.94 -11.89 -1.97
N PHE A 74 3.34 -10.75 -2.53
CA PHE A 74 4.64 -10.57 -3.17
C PHE A 74 5.12 -9.13 -3.01
N ALA A 75 6.44 -8.94 -2.86
CA ALA A 75 7.07 -7.64 -2.85
C ALA A 75 8.28 -7.64 -3.80
N ALA A 76 8.39 -6.61 -4.63
CA ALA A 76 9.51 -6.40 -5.55
C ALA A 76 10.16 -5.04 -5.28
N LEU A 77 11.49 -5.02 -5.37
CA LEU A 77 12.29 -3.80 -5.37
C LEU A 77 12.08 -3.04 -6.69
N LEU A 78 12.09 -1.71 -6.60
CA LEU A 78 11.98 -0.77 -7.73
C LEU A 78 13.33 -0.16 -8.11
#